data_AF-A0A401FJL2-F1
#
_entry.id   AF-A0A401FJL2-F1
#
_cell.length_a   1.000
_cell.length_b   1.000
_cell.length_c   1.000
_cell.angle_alpha   90.00
_cell.angle_beta   90.00
_cell.angle_gamma   90.00
#
_symmetry.space_group_name_H-M   'P 1'
#
loop_
_entity.id
_entity.type
_entity.pdbx_description
1 polymer ?
#
loop_
_entity_poly.entity_id
_entity_poly.type
_entity_poly.pdbx_seq_one_letter_code
_entity_poly.pdbx_strand_id
1 'polypeptide(L)'
;MNSKINFFGIDSLIDIVKAAVVAALYIVLTTTVFAAFSFGPIQFRFAEGLNNLVPFNKRYIIAITLGCFISNMMSSLGPVDMIFGTFETFIALVTIYLVTRKMNNLPLKLVVSVLIGTFYMFIIAFEIAFFGNSAFWPTFWSSYLTTGIGEFVTMGIGAVSLYFVNMSIDLSK
;
A
#
# COMPACT_ATOMS: atom_id res chain seq x y z
N MET A 1 7.39 -22.06 -26.79
CA MET A 1 8.66 -21.40 -26.42
C MET A 1 8.53 -19.90 -26.66
N ASN A 2 8.24 -19.13 -25.61
CA ASN A 2 9.04 -17.96 -25.21
C ASN A 2 8.42 -17.36 -23.95
N SER A 3 9.00 -17.78 -22.82
CA SER A 3 8.87 -17.16 -21.51
C SER A 3 9.35 -15.71 -21.58
N LYS A 4 8.48 -14.79 -21.96
CA LYS A 4 8.67 -13.41 -21.55
C LYS A 4 8.14 -13.33 -20.13
N ILE A 5 9.01 -13.62 -19.16
CA ILE A 5 8.76 -13.24 -17.77
C ILE A 5 8.73 -11.72 -17.80
N ASN A 6 7.55 -11.12 -17.97
CA ASN A 6 7.43 -9.67 -17.92
C ASN A 6 7.94 -9.22 -16.55
N PHE A 7 8.68 -8.11 -16.53
CA PHE A 7 9.33 -7.58 -15.33
C PHE A 7 8.37 -7.52 -14.14
N PHE A 8 7.08 -7.26 -14.41
CA PHE A 8 6.00 -7.15 -13.44
C PHE A 8 5.01 -8.35 -13.35
N GLY A 9 5.21 -9.44 -14.10
CA GLY A 9 4.40 -10.67 -13.94
C GLY A 9 2.98 -10.59 -14.50
N ILE A 10 2.81 -9.80 -15.56
CA ILE A 10 1.56 -9.68 -16.32
C ILE A 10 1.81 -10.37 -17.65
N ASP A 11 1.39 -11.62 -17.77
CA ASP A 11 1.70 -12.44 -18.95
C ASP A 11 0.43 -12.80 -19.75
N SER A 12 -0.76 -12.59 -19.17
CA SER A 12 -2.06 -12.90 -19.77
C SER A 12 -3.11 -11.80 -19.57
N LEU A 13 -4.19 -11.85 -20.36
CA LEU A 13 -5.34 -10.95 -20.20
C LEU A 13 -6.00 -11.10 -18.82
N ILE A 14 -5.99 -12.30 -18.26
CA ILE A 14 -6.54 -12.59 -16.92
C ILE A 14 -5.73 -11.85 -15.85
N ASP A 15 -4.41 -11.75 -15.99
CA ASP A 15 -3.57 -11.02 -15.05
C ASP A 15 -3.86 -9.52 -15.07
N ILE A 16 -4.10 -8.96 -16.26
CA ILE A 16 -4.52 -7.56 -16.42
C ILE A 16 -5.85 -7.32 -15.73
N VAL A 17 -6.84 -8.20 -15.93
CA VAL A 17 -8.15 -8.09 -15.27
C VAL A 17 -8.00 -8.19 -13.75
N LYS A 18 -7.23 -9.14 -13.23
CA LYS A 18 -6.96 -9.27 -11.79
C LYS A 18 -6.29 -8.01 -11.22
N ALA A 19 -5.30 -7.44 -11.92
CA ALA A 19 -4.64 -6.20 -11.52
C ALA A 19 -5.60 -5.00 -11.54
N ALA A 20 -6.44 -4.87 -12.58
CA ALA A 20 -7.42 -3.80 -12.71
C ALA A 20 -8.48 -3.86 -11.60
N VAL A 21 -8.95 -5.06 -11.22
CA VAL A 21 -9.90 -5.24 -10.12
C VAL A 21 -9.28 -4.81 -8.79
N VAL A 22 -8.02 -5.16 -8.51
CA VAL A 22 -7.34 -4.74 -7.28
C VAL A 22 -7.10 -3.23 -7.26
N ALA A 23 -6.70 -2.64 -8.38
CA ALA A 23 -6.56 -1.18 -8.50
C ALA A 23 -7.90 -0.46 -8.26
N ALA A 24 -8.99 -0.97 -8.85
CA ALA A 24 -10.33 -0.43 -8.63
C ALA A 24 -10.77 -0.57 -7.17
N LEU A 25 -10.50 -1.72 -6.53
CA LEU A 25 -10.78 -1.93 -5.12
C LEU A 25 -10.02 -0.92 -4.25
N TYR A 26 -8.74 -0.69 -4.54
CA TYR A 26 -7.92 0.32 -3.86
C TYR A 26 -8.56 1.70 -3.96
N ILE A 27 -8.96 2.11 -5.17
CA ILE A 27 -9.58 3.42 -5.40
C ILE A 27 -10.88 3.55 -4.62
N VAL A 28 -11.77 2.54 -4.70
CA VAL A 28 -13.06 2.55 -4.00
C VAL A 28 -12.86 2.64 -2.48
N LEU A 29 -11.95 1.84 -1.93
CA LEU A 29 -11.65 1.86 -0.49
C LEU A 29 -11.13 3.23 -0.05
N THR A 30 -10.21 3.82 -0.82
CA THR A 30 -9.59 5.11 -0.48
C THR A 30 -10.56 6.28 -0.63
N THR A 31 -11.30 6.34 -1.74
CA THR A 31 -12.05 7.54 -2.17
C THR A 31 -13.53 7.51 -1.80
N THR A 32 -14.15 6.33 -1.65
CA THR A 32 -15.61 6.23 -1.43
C THR A 32 -15.99 5.67 -0.07
N VAL A 33 -15.29 4.63 0.40
CA VAL A 33 -15.66 3.93 1.64
C VAL A 33 -15.05 4.58 2.87
N PHE A 34 -13.77 4.97 2.79
CA PHE A 34 -13.03 5.48 3.94
C PHE A 34 -12.47 6.89 3.77
N ALA A 35 -12.94 7.68 2.79
CA ALA A 35 -12.40 9.01 2.53
C ALA A 35 -12.27 9.90 3.79
N ALA A 36 -13.28 9.90 4.67
CA ALA A 36 -13.25 10.68 5.91
C ALA A 36 -12.18 10.21 6.92
N PHE A 37 -11.82 8.92 6.88
CA PHE A 37 -10.77 8.33 7.72
C PHE A 37 -9.39 8.37 7.05
N SER A 38 -9.34 8.34 5.71
CA SER A 38 -8.11 8.45 4.92
C SER A 38 -7.50 9.84 4.98
N PHE A 39 -8.33 10.90 5.05
CA PHE A 39 -7.89 12.31 5.08
C PHE A 39 -8.16 13.01 6.42
N GLY A 40 -8.42 12.24 7.47
CA GLY A 40 -8.68 12.75 8.82
C GLY A 40 -7.41 13.07 9.63
N PRO A 41 -7.54 13.59 10.86
CA PRO A 41 -6.40 13.89 11.75
C PRO A 41 -5.57 12.65 12.12
N ILE A 42 -6.25 11.49 12.22
CA ILE A 42 -5.65 10.16 12.30
C ILE A 42 -5.92 9.52 10.94
N GLN A 43 -4.90 9.46 10.10
CA GLN A 43 -5.04 9.00 8.71
C GLN A 43 -4.98 7.46 8.69
N PHE A 44 -6.14 6.83 8.56
CA PHE A 44 -6.23 5.40 8.36
C PHE A 44 -6.29 5.10 6.86
N ARG A 45 -5.19 4.60 6.30
CA ARG A 45 -5.15 4.17 4.90
C ARG A 45 -5.55 2.70 4.77
N PHE A 46 -6.86 2.45 4.79
CA PHE A 46 -7.40 1.08 4.68
C PHE A 46 -7.00 0.37 3.38
N ALA A 47 -6.78 1.13 2.31
CA ALA A 47 -6.42 0.59 1.00
C ALA A 47 -4.99 0.00 0.98
N GLU A 48 -4.09 0.48 1.84
CA GLU A 48 -2.73 -0.06 2.00
C GLU A 48 -2.74 -1.47 2.61
N GLY A 49 -3.88 -1.91 3.19
CA GLY A 49 -4.09 -3.31 3.54
C GLY A 49 -3.91 -4.28 2.36
N LEU A 50 -4.13 -3.80 1.12
CA LEU A 50 -3.93 -4.56 -0.12
C LEU A 50 -2.44 -4.78 -0.43
N ASN A 51 -1.52 -4.03 0.17
CA ASN A 51 -0.07 -4.19 -0.01
C ASN A 51 0.40 -5.60 0.36
N ASN A 52 -0.30 -6.24 1.29
CA ASN A 52 -0.07 -7.62 1.70
C ASN A 52 -0.36 -8.66 0.59
N LEU A 53 -0.90 -8.26 -0.56
CA LEU A 53 -1.02 -9.10 -1.76
C LEU A 53 0.29 -9.20 -2.56
N VAL A 54 1.18 -8.21 -2.44
CA VAL A 54 2.46 -8.16 -3.17
C VAL A 54 3.39 -9.35 -2.91
N PRO A 55 3.51 -9.89 -1.68
CA PRO A 55 4.28 -11.10 -1.41
C PRO A 55 3.85 -12.34 -2.20
N PHE A 56 2.63 -12.35 -2.72
CA PHE A 56 2.10 -13.45 -3.55
C PHE A 56 2.38 -13.23 -5.03
N ASN A 57 2.22 -12.01 -5.53
CA ASN A 57 2.48 -11.71 -6.95
C ASN A 57 2.95 -10.27 -7.16
N LYS A 58 4.07 -10.12 -7.86
CA LYS A 58 4.67 -8.83 -8.26
C LYS A 58 3.75 -7.94 -9.11
N ARG A 59 2.71 -8.48 -9.76
CA ARG A 59 1.73 -7.68 -10.52
C ARG A 59 0.99 -6.66 -9.66
N TYR A 60 0.83 -6.97 -8.37
CA TYR A 60 0.12 -6.09 -7.45
C TYR A 60 0.90 -4.83 -7.10
N ILE A 61 2.23 -4.81 -7.33
CA ILE A 61 3.04 -3.58 -7.21
C ILE A 61 2.46 -2.52 -8.15
N ILE A 62 2.29 -2.84 -9.44
CA ILE A 62 1.72 -1.90 -10.41
C ILE A 62 0.27 -1.56 -10.06
N ALA A 63 -0.55 -2.57 -9.75
CA ALA A 63 -1.97 -2.38 -9.50
C ALA A 63 -2.22 -1.37 -8.36
N ILE A 64 -1.52 -1.56 -7.24
CA ILE A 64 -1.69 -0.75 -6.04
C ILE A 64 -1.07 0.63 -6.26
N THR A 65 0.13 0.74 -6.85
CA THR A 65 0.73 2.04 -7.16
C THR A 65 -0.16 2.88 -8.07
N LEU A 66 -0.78 2.29 -9.10
CA LEU A 66 -1.74 2.99 -9.96
C LEU A 66 -3.02 3.37 -9.20
N GLY A 67 -3.52 2.48 -8.34
CA GLY A 67 -4.65 2.76 -7.46
C GLY A 67 -4.38 3.94 -6.54
N CYS A 68 -3.20 4.00 -5.93
CA CYS A 68 -2.74 5.09 -5.09
C CYS A 68 -2.65 6.40 -5.87
N PHE A 69 -2.01 6.39 -7.03
CA PHE A 69 -1.89 7.56 -7.89
C PHE A 69 -3.26 8.16 -8.24
N ILE A 70 -4.20 7.33 -8.68
CA ILE A 70 -5.56 7.77 -9.05
C ILE A 70 -6.33 8.27 -7.82
N SER A 71 -6.21 7.58 -6.68
CA SER A 71 -6.90 7.99 -5.45
C SER A 71 -6.40 9.32 -4.93
N ASN A 72 -5.09 9.56 -5.00
CA ASN A 72 -4.46 10.78 -4.51
C ASN A 72 -4.74 11.98 -5.40
N MET A 73 -5.21 11.80 -6.65
CA MET A 73 -5.77 12.90 -7.45
C MET A 73 -6.97 13.58 -6.76
N MET A 74 -7.66 12.87 -5.87
CA MET A 74 -8.79 13.38 -5.08
C MET A 74 -8.37 13.81 -3.68
N SER A 75 -7.07 13.80 -3.36
CA SER A 75 -6.55 14.16 -2.04
C SER A 75 -6.62 15.66 -1.77
N SER A 76 -6.80 16.01 -0.50
CA SER A 76 -6.89 17.39 -0.01
C SER A 76 -5.55 18.16 -0.10
N LEU A 77 -4.42 17.46 -0.07
CA LEU A 77 -3.07 18.02 -0.25
C LEU A 77 -2.71 18.27 -1.73
N GLY A 78 -3.59 17.87 -2.66
CA GLY A 78 -3.45 18.14 -4.09
C GLY A 78 -2.33 17.33 -4.77
N PRO A 79 -1.67 17.88 -5.81
CA PRO A 79 -0.68 17.15 -6.63
C PRO A 79 0.56 16.67 -5.87
N VAL A 80 0.83 17.20 -4.68
CA VAL A 80 2.02 16.84 -3.87
C VAL A 80 1.86 15.42 -3.31
N ASP A 81 0.73 15.12 -2.65
CA ASP A 81 0.42 13.79 -2.11
C ASP A 81 0.24 12.75 -3.23
N MET A 82 -0.12 13.19 -4.45
CA MET A 82 -0.12 12.33 -5.63
C MET A 82 1.30 11.85 -5.99
N ILE A 83 2.31 12.72 -5.89
CA ILE A 83 3.69 12.34 -6.24
C ILE A 83 4.36 11.64 -5.06
N PHE A 84 4.35 12.24 -3.87
CA PHE A 84 5.03 11.73 -2.69
C PHE A 84 4.35 10.49 -2.12
N GLY A 85 3.00 10.48 -2.05
CA GLY A 85 2.24 9.31 -1.65
C GLY A 85 2.44 8.12 -2.58
N THR A 86 2.28 8.32 -3.89
CA THR A 86 2.52 7.23 -4.86
C THR A 86 3.96 6.72 -4.83
N PHE A 87 4.93 7.62 -4.63
CA PHE A 87 6.34 7.26 -4.53
C PHE A 87 6.65 6.45 -3.27
N GLU A 88 6.08 6.86 -2.14
CA GLU A 88 6.17 6.12 -0.87
C GLU A 88 5.60 4.71 -1.03
N THR A 89 4.35 4.58 -1.48
CA THR A 89 3.70 3.30 -1.72
C THR A 89 4.53 2.44 -2.68
N PHE A 90 5.02 3.01 -3.80
CA PHE A 90 5.82 2.25 -4.76
C PHE A 90 7.11 1.69 -4.14
N ILE A 91 7.86 2.51 -3.40
CA ILE A 91 9.09 2.05 -2.74
C ILE A 91 8.76 1.01 -1.67
N ALA A 92 7.72 1.24 -0.86
CA ALA A 92 7.28 0.29 0.15
C ALA A 92 6.97 -1.07 -0.47
N LEU A 93 6.18 -1.12 -1.56
CA LEU A 93 5.81 -2.36 -2.24
C LEU A 93 7.01 -3.09 -2.85
N VAL A 94 7.94 -2.34 -3.47
CA VAL A 94 9.18 -2.92 -4.01
C VAL A 94 10.02 -3.53 -2.89
N THR A 95 10.19 -2.81 -1.76
CA THR A 95 10.95 -3.32 -0.61
C THR A 95 10.28 -4.54 0.01
N ILE A 96 8.95 -4.51 0.20
CA ILE A 96 8.15 -5.65 0.66
C ILE A 96 8.40 -6.86 -0.25
N TYR A 97 8.29 -6.69 -1.56
CA TYR A 97 8.52 -7.77 -2.51
C TYR A 97 9.94 -8.35 -2.41
N LEU A 98 10.97 -7.49 -2.39
CA LEU A 98 12.37 -7.93 -2.36
C LEU A 98 12.70 -8.71 -1.07
N VAL A 99 12.20 -8.25 0.07
CA VAL A 99 12.42 -8.90 1.37
C VAL A 99 11.62 -10.20 1.47
N THR A 100 10.34 -10.18 1.07
CA THR A 100 9.44 -11.35 1.23
C THR A 100 9.67 -12.45 0.20
N ARG A 101 10.30 -12.17 -0.94
CA ARG A 101 10.54 -13.17 -2.02
C ARG A 101 11.37 -14.37 -1.55
N LYS A 102 12.28 -14.19 -0.58
CA LYS A 102 13.13 -15.27 -0.05
C LYS A 102 12.53 -15.99 1.17
N MET A 103 11.36 -15.56 1.63
CA MET A 103 10.73 -16.10 2.82
C MET A 103 9.76 -17.20 2.42
N ASN A 104 9.70 -18.28 3.19
CA ASN A 104 8.77 -19.39 2.95
C ASN A 104 7.57 -19.36 3.91
N ASN A 105 7.70 -18.70 5.06
CA ASN A 105 6.67 -18.66 6.09
C ASN A 105 5.68 -17.51 5.83
N LEU A 106 4.43 -17.84 5.54
CA LEU A 106 3.38 -16.88 5.18
C LEU A 106 3.11 -15.83 6.29
N PRO A 107 2.81 -16.20 7.54
CA PRO A 107 2.61 -15.22 8.62
C PRO A 107 3.83 -14.31 8.80
N LEU A 108 5.04 -14.82 8.62
CA LEU A 108 6.25 -14.00 8.69
C LEU A 108 6.33 -12.99 7.53
N LYS A 109 5.92 -13.37 6.31
CA LYS A 109 5.82 -12.42 5.17
C LYS A 109 4.87 -11.28 5.49
N LEU A 110 3.69 -11.60 6.03
CA LEU A 110 2.66 -10.62 6.34
C LEU A 110 3.11 -9.65 7.44
N VAL A 111 3.72 -10.16 8.52
CA VAL A 111 4.26 -9.30 9.59
C VAL A 111 5.34 -8.38 9.04
N VAL A 112 6.25 -8.89 8.20
CA VAL A 112 7.30 -8.07 7.59
C VAL A 112 6.70 -7.01 6.65
N SER A 113 5.66 -7.34 5.88
CA SER A 113 4.95 -6.35 5.05
C SER A 113 4.40 -5.20 5.89
N VAL A 114 3.72 -5.51 7.01
CA VAL A 114 3.16 -4.52 7.93
C VAL A 114 4.25 -3.61 8.50
N LEU A 115 5.37 -4.19 8.96
CA LEU A 115 6.48 -3.43 9.53
C LEU A 115 7.15 -2.52 8.49
N ILE A 116 7.32 -3.01 7.25
CA ILE A 116 7.92 -2.22 6.18
C ILE A 116 6.99 -1.06 5.79
N GLY A 117 5.70 -1.29 5.58
CA GLY A 117 4.76 -0.21 5.24
C GLY A 117 4.65 0.82 6.36
N THR A 118 4.54 0.37 7.62
CA THR A 118 4.56 1.27 8.79
C THR A 118 5.83 2.11 8.86
N PHE A 119 6.98 1.53 8.52
CA PHE A 119 8.25 2.25 8.49
C PHE A 119 8.21 3.37 7.45
N TYR A 120 7.81 3.10 6.20
CA TYR A 120 7.84 4.06 5.10
C TYR A 120 6.90 5.26 5.25
N MET A 121 5.97 5.23 6.20
CA MET A 121 5.15 6.39 6.61
C MET A 121 5.98 7.62 7.02
N PHE A 122 7.28 7.47 7.30
CA PHE A 122 8.17 8.61 7.51
C PHE A 122 8.22 9.56 6.29
N ILE A 123 8.03 9.06 5.06
CA ILE A 123 8.05 9.87 3.83
C ILE A 123 6.82 10.79 3.81
N ILE A 124 5.64 10.26 4.14
CA ILE A 124 4.40 11.03 4.25
C ILE A 124 4.49 12.04 5.39
N ALA A 125 5.03 11.62 6.54
CA ALA A 125 5.22 12.54 7.66
C ALA A 125 6.18 13.69 7.32
N PHE A 126 7.22 13.40 6.53
CA PHE A 126 8.13 14.42 6.01
C PHE A 126 7.43 15.39 5.05
N GLU A 127 6.60 14.88 4.14
CA GLU A 127 5.79 15.69 3.24
C GLU A 127 4.89 16.66 4.03
N ILE A 128 4.13 16.16 5.00
CA ILE A 128 3.22 16.99 5.80
C ILE A 128 4.00 18.01 6.62
N ALA A 129 5.15 17.64 7.20
CA ALA A 129 5.97 18.56 7.98
C ALA A 129 6.62 19.66 7.13
N PHE A 130 6.97 19.36 5.87
CA PHE A 130 7.63 20.31 4.97
C PHE A 130 6.64 21.26 4.31
N PHE A 131 5.48 20.77 3.87
CA PHE A 131 4.46 21.56 3.16
C PHE A 131 3.33 22.09 4.06
N GLY A 132 3.12 21.47 5.22
CA GLY A 132 2.15 21.93 6.20
C GLY A 132 2.73 23.10 7.00
N ASN A 133 2.46 24.33 6.54
CA ASN A 133 2.84 25.67 7.05
C ASN A 133 2.92 25.86 8.59
N SER A 134 3.74 25.08 9.28
CA SER A 134 3.80 24.93 10.74
C SER A 134 5.22 24.51 11.16
N ALA A 135 5.46 24.35 12.47
CA ALA A 135 6.77 23.95 12.96
C ALA A 135 7.13 22.52 12.50
N PHE A 136 8.24 22.38 11.77
CA PHE A 136 8.63 21.12 11.13
C PHE A 136 8.72 19.92 12.10
N TRP A 137 9.51 20.01 13.17
CA TRP A 137 9.75 18.88 14.07
C TRP A 137 8.51 18.39 14.83
N PRO A 138 7.69 19.27 15.44
CA PRO A 138 6.44 18.84 16.07
C PRO A 138 5.46 18.21 15.09
N THR A 139 5.30 18.80 13.90
CA THR A 139 4.38 18.29 12.87
C THR A 139 4.87 16.94 12.34
N PHE A 140 6.17 16.78 12.09
CA PHE A 140 6.76 15.52 11.66
C PHE A 140 6.46 14.38 12.64
N TRP A 141 6.78 14.55 13.92
CA TRP A 141 6.57 13.50 14.92
C TRP A 141 5.09 13.22 15.14
N SER A 142 4.24 14.25 15.16
CA SER A 142 2.80 14.06 15.29
C SER A 142 2.23 13.29 14.10
N SER A 143 2.56 13.70 12.88
CA SER A 143 2.11 13.04 11.66
C SER A 143 2.64 11.62 11.54
N TYR A 144 3.92 11.39 11.83
CA TYR A 144 4.52 10.05 11.79
C TYR A 144 3.87 9.09 12.76
N LEU A 145 3.55 9.55 13.98
CA LEU A 145 2.88 8.70 14.96
C LEU A 145 1.44 8.42 14.55
N THR A 146 0.69 9.41 14.05
CA THR A 146 -0.70 9.19 13.66
C THR A 146 -0.83 8.34 12.41
N THR A 147 -0.04 8.63 11.36
CA THR A 147 -0.04 7.86 10.11
C THR A 147 0.58 6.47 10.32
N GLY A 148 1.66 6.35 11.10
CA GLY A 148 2.29 5.08 11.41
C GLY A 148 1.38 4.14 12.20
N ILE A 149 0.64 4.66 13.20
CA ILE A 149 -0.36 3.86 13.92
C ILE A 149 -1.50 3.47 12.98
N GLY A 150 -1.98 4.41 12.15
CA GLY A 150 -3.02 4.15 11.16
C GLY A 150 -2.63 3.01 10.22
N GLU A 151 -1.45 3.09 9.65
CA GLU A 151 -0.89 2.10 8.72
C GLU A 151 -0.66 0.74 9.38
N PHE A 152 -0.10 0.72 10.59
CA PHE A 152 0.10 -0.53 11.34
C PHE A 152 -1.22 -1.27 11.56
N VAL A 153 -2.28 -0.53 11.91
CA VAL A 153 -3.62 -1.10 12.12
C VAL A 153 -4.24 -1.56 10.80
N THR A 154 -4.21 -0.74 9.74
CA THR A 154 -4.85 -1.07 8.46
C THR A 154 -4.14 -2.23 7.75
N MET A 155 -2.81 -2.19 7.67
CA MET A 155 -2.02 -3.30 7.13
C MET A 155 -2.14 -4.54 8.00
N GLY A 156 -2.21 -4.40 9.33
CA GLY A 156 -2.42 -5.51 10.25
C GLY A 156 -3.75 -6.22 10.01
N ILE A 157 -4.84 -5.46 9.88
CA ILE A 157 -6.17 -6.00 9.53
C ILE A 157 -6.14 -6.65 8.14
N GLY A 158 -5.49 -6.02 7.16
CA GLY A 158 -5.31 -6.58 5.82
C GLY A 158 -4.54 -7.91 5.82
N ALA A 159 -3.47 -7.98 6.60
CA ALA A 159 -2.67 -9.18 6.80
C ALA A 159 -3.48 -10.32 7.42
N VAL A 160 -4.21 -10.05 8.50
CA VAL A 160 -5.09 -11.05 9.15
C VAL A 160 -6.17 -11.53 8.19
N SER A 161 -6.82 -10.60 7.48
CA SER A 161 -7.86 -10.92 6.50
C SER A 161 -7.32 -11.82 5.39
N LEU A 162 -6.15 -11.48 4.82
CA LEU A 162 -5.51 -12.31 3.80
C LEU A 162 -5.03 -13.65 4.32
N TYR A 163 -4.60 -13.74 5.58
CA TYR A 163 -4.24 -15.02 6.19
C TYR A 163 -5.44 -15.97 6.23
N PHE A 164 -6.61 -15.49 6.67
CA PHE A 164 -7.84 -16.28 6.67
C PHE A 164 -8.32 -16.63 5.26
N VAL A 165 -8.23 -15.68 4.31
CA VAL A 165 -8.55 -15.96 2.90
C VAL A 165 -7.61 -17.02 2.32
N ASN A 166 -6.31 -16.96 2.60
CA ASN A 166 -5.34 -17.94 2.14
C ASN A 166 -5.58 -19.35 2.74
N MET A 167 -6.11 -19.43 3.95
CA MET A 167 -6.53 -20.71 4.53
C MET A 167 -7.78 -21.29 3.82
N SER A 168 -8.58 -20.45 3.17
CA SER A 168 -9.83 -20.84 2.50
C SER A 168 -9.69 -21.03 0.99
N ILE A 169 -8.79 -20.26 0.35
CA ILE A 169 -8.53 -20.23 -1.09
C ILE A 169 -7.02 -20.15 -1.29
N ASP A 170 -6.45 -21.09 -2.05
CA ASP A 170 -5.02 -21.10 -2.36
C ASP A 170 -4.67 -19.94 -3.32
N LEU A 171 -4.22 -18.82 -2.74
CA LEU A 171 -3.86 -17.60 -3.48
C LEU A 171 -2.56 -17.75 -4.29
N SER A 172 -1.89 -18.91 -4.21
CA SER A 172 -0.67 -19.20 -4.97
C SER A 172 -0.90 -19.66 -6.42
N LYS A 173 -2.17 -19.88 -6.81
CA LYS A 173 -2.60 -20.29 -8.17
C LYS A 173 -3.29 -19.16 -8.93
#